data_AF-A0A6N8YLE8-F1
#
_entry.id   AF-A0A6N8YLE8-F1
#
_cell.length_a   1.000
_cell.length_b   1.000
_cell.length_c   1.000
_cell.angle_alpha   90.00
_cell.angle_beta   90.00
_cell.angle_gamma   90.00
#
_symmetry.space_group_name_H-M   'P 1'
#
loop_
_entity.id
_entity.type
_entity.pdbx_description
1 polymer ?
#
loop_
_entity_poly.entity_id
_entity_poly.type
_entity_poly.pdbx_seq_one_letter_code
_entity_poly.pdbx_strand_id
1 'polypeptide(L)'
;MKISQIANYSLLAEGGLPPLQAMVYEELMRRPDEVFEYQGDELIRTFPRMKRSALNWSLWLLAKTGHIGKLRVRVDGRLTTVYGAHEAVDALKERMGIATG
;
A
#
# COMPACT_ATOMS: atom_id res chain seq x y z
N MET A 1 2.05 18.01 26.67
CA MET A 1 1.96 18.54 25.29
C MET A 1 0.67 19.35 25.14
N LYS A 2 0.68 20.43 24.37
CA LYS A 2 -0.54 21.21 24.07
C LYS A 2 -1.24 20.63 22.83
N ILE A 3 -2.57 20.58 22.83
CA ILE A 3 -3.40 20.05 21.72
C ILE A 3 -3.08 20.76 20.39
N SER A 4 -2.80 22.07 20.43
CA SER A 4 -2.40 22.86 19.27
C SER A 4 -1.11 22.39 18.59
N GLN A 5 -0.21 21.71 19.31
CA GLN A 5 1.02 21.15 18.74
C GLN A 5 0.77 19.82 18.02
N ILE A 6 -0.30 19.09 18.38
CA ILE A 6 -0.69 17.84 17.72
C ILE A 6 -1.37 18.13 16.38
N ALA A 7 -2.18 19.19 16.32
CA ALA A 7 -2.89 19.60 15.10
C ALA A 7 -1.94 19.95 13.94
N ASN A 8 -0.78 20.56 14.21
CA ASN A 8 0.22 20.87 13.18
C ASN A 8 0.97 19.65 12.65
N TYR A 9 1.14 18.59 13.45
CA TYR A 9 1.63 17.29 12.97
C TYR A 9 0.57 16.50 12.19
N SER A 10 -0.70 16.87 12.37
CA SER A 10 -1.86 16.28 11.69
C SER A 10 -2.23 17.03 10.42
N LEU A 11 -1.46 18.08 10.06
CA LEU A 11 -1.50 18.65 8.72
C LEU A 11 -1.04 17.54 7.79
N LEU A 12 -2.03 17.00 7.10
CA LEU A 12 -1.93 16.01 6.04
C LEU A 12 -0.57 16.15 5.36
N ALA A 13 0.21 15.07 5.35
CA ALA A 13 1.39 15.04 4.47
C ALA A 13 0.94 15.46 3.06
N GLU A 14 1.79 16.17 2.32
CA GLU A 14 1.45 16.70 0.98
C GLU A 14 0.61 15.68 0.21
N GLY A 15 -0.66 16.01 -0.08
CA GLY A 15 -1.61 15.10 -0.72
C GLY A 15 -2.78 14.56 0.12
N GLY A 16 -2.98 15.00 1.37
CA GLY A 16 -4.23 14.68 2.08
C GLY A 16 -4.26 13.32 2.80
N LEU A 17 -3.12 12.63 2.85
CA LEU A 17 -3.00 11.35 3.53
C LEU A 17 -2.52 11.55 4.98
N PRO A 18 -3.01 10.76 5.96
CA PRO A 18 -2.39 10.74 7.27
C PRO A 18 -0.96 10.19 7.17
N PRO A 19 -0.04 10.60 8.07
CA PRO A 19 1.41 10.36 7.88
C PRO A 19 1.80 8.91 7.63
N LEU A 20 1.15 7.96 8.31
CA LEU A 20 1.44 6.54 8.12
C LEU A 20 1.09 6.06 6.71
N GLN A 21 -0.06 6.47 6.20
CA GLN A 21 -0.53 6.13 4.85
C GLN A 21 0.35 6.81 3.80
N ALA A 22 0.77 8.05 4.03
CA ALA A 22 1.69 8.76 3.14
C ALA A 22 3.02 8.01 3.01
N MET A 23 3.61 7.58 4.14
CA MET A 23 4.85 6.79 4.11
C MET A 23 4.70 5.47 3.35
N VAL A 24 3.58 4.76 3.52
CA VAL A 24 3.32 3.51 2.77
C VAL A 24 3.12 3.80 1.29
N TYR A 25 2.36 4.83 0.96
CA TYR A 25 2.12 5.26 -0.42
C TYR A 25 3.43 5.62 -1.13
N GLU A 26 4.24 6.50 -0.54
CA GLU A 26 5.54 6.88 -1.09
C GLU A 26 6.44 5.68 -1.36
N GLU A 27 6.47 4.71 -0.46
CA GLU A 27 7.28 3.51 -0.63
C GLU A 27 6.81 2.64 -1.80
N LEU A 28 5.49 2.51 -1.99
CA LEU A 28 4.94 1.82 -3.16
C LEU A 28 5.24 2.59 -4.46
N MET A 29 5.20 3.93 -4.43
CA MET A 29 5.53 4.76 -5.59
C MET A 29 7.02 4.73 -5.95
N ARG A 30 7.92 4.47 -4.99
CA ARG A 30 9.35 4.26 -5.25
C ARG A 30 9.63 2.94 -6.00
N ARG A 31 8.68 2.01 -5.98
CA ARG A 31 8.78 0.68 -6.59
C ARG A 31 7.57 0.42 -7.50
N PRO A 32 7.42 1.22 -8.57
CA PRO A 32 6.19 1.27 -9.37
C PRO A 32 5.95 0.01 -10.22
N ASP A 33 6.90 -0.92 -10.24
CA ASP A 33 6.86 -2.20 -10.95
C ASP A 33 6.73 -3.41 -10.01
N GLU A 34 6.68 -3.20 -8.69
CA GLU A 34 6.55 -4.25 -7.67
C GLU A 34 5.12 -4.33 -7.09
N VAL A 35 4.72 -5.55 -6.72
CA VAL A 35 3.52 -5.81 -5.92
C VAL A 35 3.89 -6.56 -4.64
N PHE A 36 3.20 -6.27 -3.55
CA PHE A 36 3.46 -6.87 -2.25
C PHE A 36 2.26 -7.63 -1.73
N GLU A 37 2.51 -8.83 -1.21
CA GLU A 37 1.47 -9.66 -0.62
C GLU A 37 0.88 -9.08 0.67
N TYR A 38 -0.42 -9.26 0.83
CA TYR A 38 -1.10 -9.07 2.10
C TYR A 38 -0.50 -10.00 3.15
N GLN A 39 -0.11 -9.44 4.30
CA GLN A 39 0.66 -10.14 5.34
C GLN A 39 2.04 -10.63 4.89
N GLY A 40 2.54 -10.24 3.72
CA GLY A 40 3.90 -10.54 3.27
C GLY A 40 4.97 -9.86 4.13
N ASP A 41 6.16 -10.46 4.17
CA ASP A 41 7.27 -9.96 4.98
C ASP A 41 8.11 -8.90 4.28
N GLU A 42 8.05 -8.82 2.97
CA GLU A 42 8.91 -7.95 2.18
C GLU A 42 8.66 -6.48 2.47
N LEU A 43 7.41 -6.01 2.33
CA LEU A 43 7.08 -4.60 2.53
C LEU A 43 7.24 -4.16 4.00
N ILE A 44 6.91 -5.02 4.97
CA ILE A 44 7.01 -4.69 6.39
C ILE A 44 8.48 -4.51 6.84
N ARG A 45 9.44 -5.19 6.19
CA ARG A 45 10.88 -5.02 6.47
C ARG A 45 11.37 -3.61 6.15
N THR A 46 10.73 -2.91 5.22
CA THR A 46 11.02 -1.51 4.91
C THR A 46 10.60 -0.55 6.04
N PHE A 47 9.72 -1.00 6.94
CA PHE A 47 9.19 -0.20 8.04
C PHE A 47 9.52 -0.83 9.41
N PRO A 48 10.78 -0.76 9.89
CA PRO A 48 11.25 -1.53 11.05
C PRO A 48 10.52 -1.22 12.37
N ARG A 49 9.80 -0.08 12.45
CA ARG A 49 9.03 0.33 13.63
C ARG A 49 7.51 0.22 13.43
N MET A 50 7.05 -0.25 12.28
CA MET A 50 5.63 -0.38 11.98
C MET A 50 5.11 -1.76 12.40
N LYS A 51 3.92 -1.79 13.01
CA LYS A 51 3.21 -3.06 13.25
C LYS A 51 2.58 -3.55 11.94
N ARG A 52 2.62 -4.86 11.69
CA ARG A 52 1.99 -5.46 10.49
C ARG A 52 0.50 -5.09 10.34
N SER A 53 -0.24 -5.03 11.44
CA SER A 53 -1.65 -4.61 11.41
C SER A 53 -1.83 -3.18 10.91
N ALA A 54 -0.92 -2.27 11.27
CA ALA A 54 -0.93 -0.89 10.82
C ALA A 54 -0.58 -0.77 9.33
N LEU A 55 0.38 -1.58 8.85
CA LEU A 55 0.69 -1.70 7.42
C LEU A 55 -0.52 -2.21 6.64
N ASN A 56 -1.10 -3.33 7.06
CA ASN A 56 -2.25 -3.94 6.42
C ASN A 56 -3.47 -2.99 6.36
N TRP A 57 -3.73 -2.25 7.44
CA TRP A 57 -4.78 -1.23 7.46
C TRP A 57 -4.49 -0.10 6.48
N SER A 58 -3.23 0.36 6.41
CA SER A 58 -2.82 1.41 5.49
C SER A 58 -2.97 0.98 4.03
N LEU A 59 -2.54 -0.24 3.67
CA LEU A 59 -2.72 -0.82 2.34
C LEU A 59 -4.21 -0.93 1.97
N TRP A 60 -5.03 -1.46 2.89
CA TRP A 60 -6.46 -1.55 2.67
C TRP A 60 -7.10 -0.19 2.44
N LEU A 61 -6.75 0.80 3.26
CA LEU A 61 -7.34 2.14 3.17
C LEU A 61 -6.90 2.85 1.89
N LEU A 62 -5.61 2.83 1.56
CA LEU A 62 -5.06 3.40 0.33
C LEU A 62 -5.72 2.80 -0.92
N ALA A 63 -5.91 1.47 -0.94
CA ALA A 63 -6.59 0.82 -2.06
C ALA A 63 -8.09 1.15 -2.09
N LYS A 64 -8.74 1.24 -0.93
CA LYS A 64 -10.17 1.60 -0.84
C LYS A 64 -10.41 3.04 -1.31
N THR A 65 -9.45 3.94 -1.09
CA THR A 65 -9.53 5.35 -1.51
C THR A 65 -8.90 5.60 -2.89
N GLY A 66 -8.53 4.54 -3.62
CA GLY A 66 -8.05 4.66 -5.00
C GLY A 66 -6.62 5.17 -5.18
N HIS A 67 -5.82 5.28 -4.10
CA HIS A 67 -4.43 5.75 -4.19
C HIS A 67 -3.50 4.68 -4.75
N ILE A 68 -3.82 3.40 -4.56
CA ILE A 68 -3.02 2.26 -5.00
C ILE A 68 -3.93 1.16 -5.58
N GLY A 69 -3.32 0.26 -6.35
CA GLY A 69 -4.00 -0.91 -6.88
C GLY A 69 -4.05 -2.06 -5.86
N LYS A 70 -5.01 -2.98 -6.08
CA LYS A 70 -5.02 -4.30 -5.43
C LYS A 70 -5.51 -5.36 -6.39
N LEU A 71 -5.01 -6.58 -6.25
CA LEU A 71 -5.46 -7.73 -7.05
C LEU A 71 -5.48 -8.99 -6.20
N ARG A 72 -6.46 -9.86 -6.44
CA ARG A 72 -6.53 -11.17 -5.80
C ARG A 72 -5.97 -12.23 -6.76
N VAL A 73 -4.89 -12.89 -6.37
CA VAL A 73 -4.10 -13.78 -7.23
C VAL A 73 -3.70 -15.05 -6.47
N ARG A 74 -3.36 -16.12 -7.20
CA ARG A 74 -2.70 -17.28 -6.62
C ARG A 74 -1.18 -17.13 -6.76
N VAL A 75 -0.48 -17.09 -5.63
CA VAL A 75 1.00 -17.18 -5.54
C VAL A 75 1.32 -18.52 -4.89
N ASP A 76 2.14 -19.34 -5.52
CA ASP A 76 2.51 -20.68 -5.03
C ASP A 76 1.30 -21.55 -4.62
N GLY A 77 0.24 -21.48 -5.42
CA GLY A 77 -1.01 -22.22 -5.17
C GLY A 77 -1.92 -21.62 -4.08
N ARG A 78 -1.46 -20.62 -3.33
CA ARG A 78 -2.22 -19.92 -2.30
C ARG A 78 -2.90 -18.67 -2.84
N LEU A 79 -4.21 -18.56 -2.61
CA LEU A 79 -4.96 -17.35 -2.95
C LEU A 79 -4.62 -16.23 -1.95
N THR A 80 -4.04 -15.14 -2.43
CA THR A 80 -3.66 -13.96 -1.65
C THR A 80 -4.14 -12.67 -2.33
N THR A 81 -4.08 -11.57 -1.60
CA THR A 81 -4.30 -10.23 -2.16
C THR A 81 -2.95 -9.54 -2.23
N VAL A 82 -2.61 -8.95 -3.37
CA VAL A 82 -1.42 -8.13 -3.54
C VAL A 82 -1.80 -6.65 -3.68
N TYR A 83 -0.89 -5.77 -3.28
CA TYR A 83 -1.02 -4.32 -3.37
C TYR A 83 0.22 -3.73 -4.03
N GLY A 84 0.06 -2.67 -4.81
CA GLY A 84 1.17 -1.99 -5.49
C GLY A 84 0.68 -0.71 -6.16
N ALA A 85 1.57 -0.03 -6.88
CA ALA A 85 1.15 1.03 -7.79
C ALA A 85 0.08 0.51 -8.77
N HIS A 86 -0.75 1.39 -9.32
CA HIS A 86 -1.79 0.98 -10.27
C HIS A 86 -1.15 0.31 -11.49
N GLU A 87 -0.04 0.89 -11.96
CA GLU A 87 0.79 0.39 -13.05
C GLU A 87 1.36 -1.01 -12.75
N ALA A 88 1.87 -1.25 -11.54
CA ALA A 88 2.36 -2.56 -11.12
C ALA A 88 1.24 -3.61 -11.15
N VAL A 89 0.06 -3.24 -10.66
CA VAL A 89 -1.10 -4.14 -10.61
C VAL A 89 -1.64 -4.43 -12.01
N ASP A 90 -1.65 -3.44 -12.91
CA ASP A 90 -2.09 -3.64 -14.29
C ASP A 90 -1.09 -4.48 -15.09
N ALA A 91 0.21 -4.23 -14.94
CA ALA A 91 1.26 -5.09 -15.50
C ALA A 91 1.14 -6.55 -15.02
N LEU A 92 0.77 -6.76 -13.74
CA LEU A 92 0.50 -8.10 -13.22
C LEU A 92 -0.74 -8.73 -13.87
N LYS A 93 -1.85 -7.98 -14.03
CA LYS A 93 -3.06 -8.48 -14.72
C LYS A 93 -2.74 -8.92 -16.14
N GLU A 94 -2.00 -8.11 -16.89
CA GLU A 94 -1.57 -8.43 -18.26
C GLU A 94 -0.76 -9.72 -18.31
N ARG A 95 0.25 -9.85 -17.44
CA ARG A 95 1.06 -11.09 -17.34
C ARG A 95 0.24 -12.32 -16.98
N MET A 96 -0.84 -12.15 -16.22
CA MET A 96 -1.75 -13.22 -15.84
C MET A 96 -2.87 -13.48 -16.87
N GLY A 97 -2.95 -12.68 -17.95
CA GLY A 97 -4.03 -12.79 -18.94
C GLY A 97 -5.41 -12.40 -18.39
N ILE A 98 -5.46 -11.56 -17.35
CA ILE A 98 -6.71 -11.05 -16.77
C ILE A 98 -7.09 -9.79 -17.55
N ALA A 99 -8.27 -9.78 -18.20
CA ALA A 99 -8.73 -8.62 -18.96
C ALA A 99 -8.86 -7.38 -18.06
N THR A 100 -8.20 -6.30 -18.47
CA THR A 100 -8.39 -4.94 -17.93
C THR A 100 -9.66 -4.36 -18.59
N GLY A 101 -10.75 -4.30 -17.83
CA GLY A 101 -12.01 -3.67 -18.23
C GLY A 101 -12.05 -2.19 -17.87
#